data_AF-R6U9B2-F1
#
_entry.id   AF-R6U9B2-F1
#
_cell.length_a   1.000
_cell.length_b   1.000
_cell.length_c   1.000
_cell.angle_alpha   90.00
_cell.angle_beta   90.00
_cell.angle_gamma   90.00
#
_symmetry.space_group_name_H-M   'P 1'
#
loop_
_entity.id
_entity.type
_entity.pdbx_description
1 polymer ?
#
loop_
_entity_poly.entity_id
_entity_poly.type
_entity_poly.pdbx_seq_one_letter_code
_entity_poly.pdbx_strand_id
1 'polypeptide(L)'
;MFDNKNENIEVKPQLAVVADSGGSTVNTQGGIPYLNANVAAPYGITSVPPKSTLTVTLPLGGGAVCLGAIVENGSLLQPGEIMLRSQGGAEIILKNNGKVYINGKEV
;
A
#
# COMPACT_ATOMS: atom_id res chain seq x y z
N MET A 1 -15.21 1.85 41.21
CA MET A 1 -15.30 2.88 40.15
C MET A 1 -14.00 2.76 39.38
N PHE A 2 -14.02 2.09 38.22
CA PHE A 2 -12.82 1.96 37.39
C PHE A 2 -12.76 3.22 36.53
N ASP A 3 -11.73 4.04 36.75
CA ASP A 3 -11.41 5.19 35.90
C ASP A 3 -11.04 4.64 34.51
N ASN A 4 -12.03 4.60 33.61
CA ASN A 4 -11.79 4.31 32.21
C ASN A 4 -11.31 5.59 31.53
N LYS A 5 -10.07 5.98 31.81
CA LYS A 5 -9.35 6.95 30.99
C LYS A 5 -9.02 6.24 29.68
N ASN A 6 -9.99 6.20 28.77
CA ASN A 6 -9.70 6.11 27.35
C ASN A 6 -8.99 7.41 26.98
N GLU A 7 -7.69 7.48 27.30
CA GLU A 7 -6.79 8.40 26.64
C GLU A 7 -6.94 8.10 25.15
N ASN A 8 -7.40 9.09 24.38
CA ASN A 8 -7.41 9.00 22.93
C ASN A 8 -5.95 8.83 22.48
N ILE A 9 -5.48 7.59 22.38
CA ILE A 9 -4.18 7.29 21.81
C ILE A 9 -4.28 7.71 20.36
N GLU A 10 -3.67 8.85 20.05
CA GLU A 10 -3.60 9.39 18.70
C GLU A 10 -2.74 8.45 17.85
N VAL A 11 -3.39 7.61 17.05
CA VAL A 11 -2.70 6.72 16.12
C VAL A 11 -2.36 7.51 14.87
N LYS A 12 -1.06 7.78 14.66
CA LYS A 12 -0.57 8.52 13.48
C LYS A 12 -0.04 7.56 12.42
N PRO A 13 -0.48 7.66 11.15
CA PRO A 13 0.17 6.95 10.05
C PRO A 13 1.60 7.45 9.88
N GLN A 14 2.50 6.54 9.50
CA GLN A 14 3.92 6.80 9.34
C GLN A 14 4.40 6.26 7.98
N LEU A 15 5.44 6.88 7.43
CA LEU A 15 6.14 6.34 6.28
C LEU A 15 7.07 5.21 6.72
N ALA A 16 7.09 4.12 5.94
CA ALA A 16 7.98 2.99 6.17
C ALA A 16 8.42 2.36 4.84
N VAL A 17 9.62 1.80 4.79
CA VAL A 17 10.17 1.14 3.61
C VAL A 17 10.07 -0.37 3.78
N VAL A 18 9.57 -1.08 2.77
CA VAL A 18 9.47 -2.54 2.79
C VAL A 18 10.87 -3.15 2.81
N ALA A 19 11.19 -3.90 3.86
CA ALA A 19 12.43 -4.65 4.00
C ALA A 19 12.34 -6.06 3.40
N ASP A 20 11.17 -6.69 3.57
CA ASP A 20 10.82 -8.01 3.05
C ASP A 20 9.29 -8.13 2.92
N SER A 21 8.80 -8.99 2.03
CA SER A 21 7.36 -9.12 1.77
C SER A 21 6.94 -10.50 1.27
N GLY A 22 5.75 -10.94 1.66
CA GLY A 22 5.21 -12.24 1.27
C GLY A 22 3.74 -12.42 1.66
N GLY A 23 2.95 -13.05 0.78
CA GLY A 23 1.54 -13.36 1.04
C GLY A 23 0.68 -12.10 1.24
N SER A 24 0.16 -11.88 2.44
CA SER A 24 -0.64 -10.70 2.81
C SER A 24 0.05 -9.79 3.82
N THR A 25 1.37 -9.97 4.02
CA THR A 25 2.14 -9.27 5.05
C THR A 25 3.43 -8.66 4.52
N VAL A 26 3.88 -7.59 5.17
CA VAL A 26 5.17 -6.94 4.91
C VAL A 26 5.95 -6.72 6.20
N ASN A 27 7.27 -6.81 6.10
CA ASN A 27 8.19 -6.30 7.11
C ASN A 27 8.67 -4.92 6.66
N THR A 28 8.60 -3.92 7.52
CA THR A 28 8.99 -2.54 7.17
C THR A 28 10.08 -2.01 8.10
N GLN A 29 10.94 -1.16 7.54
CA GLN A 29 11.99 -0.41 8.24
C GLN A 29 11.70 1.10 8.11
N GLY A 30 11.91 1.85 9.20
CA GLY A 30 11.52 3.27 9.31
C GLY A 30 11.55 3.73 10.76
N GLY A 31 10.82 4.80 11.11
CA GLY A 31 10.81 5.37 12.47
C GLY A 31 10.59 4.33 13.57
N ILE A 32 9.66 3.39 13.37
CA ILE A 32 9.55 2.14 14.14
C ILE A 32 9.47 1.00 13.12
N PRO A 33 10.34 -0.02 13.19
CA PRO A 33 10.25 -1.19 12.32
C PRO A 33 9.06 -2.08 12.74
N TYR A 34 8.32 -2.59 11.76
CA TYR A 34 7.21 -3.52 12.00
C TYR A 34 7.47 -4.86 11.33
N LEU A 35 7.23 -5.93 12.07
CA LEU A 35 7.24 -7.30 11.57
C LEU A 35 5.81 -7.77 11.29
N ASN A 36 5.61 -8.45 10.16
CA ASN A 36 4.34 -9.05 9.76
C ASN A 36 3.15 -8.07 9.74
N ALA A 37 3.36 -6.83 9.28
CA ALA A 37 2.27 -5.87 9.13
C ALA A 37 1.31 -6.35 8.03
N ASN A 38 0.03 -6.48 8.36
CA ASN A 38 -0.99 -6.87 7.38
C ASN A 38 -1.14 -5.79 6.31
N VAL A 39 -1.26 -6.18 5.04
CA VAL A 39 -1.52 -5.24 3.94
C VAL A 39 -3.03 -5.07 3.79
N ALA A 40 -3.51 -3.83 3.92
CA ALA A 40 -4.88 -3.47 3.60
C ALA A 40 -4.99 -3.08 2.12
N ALA A 41 -6.04 -3.58 1.46
CA ALA A 41 -6.36 -3.26 0.07
C ALA A 41 -7.89 -3.26 -0.13
N PRO A 42 -8.42 -2.59 -1.17
CA PRO A 42 -9.82 -2.73 -1.55
C PRO A 42 -10.22 -4.19 -1.77
N TYR A 43 -11.46 -4.54 -1.45
CA TYR A 43 -11.99 -5.88 -1.68
C TYR A 43 -11.86 -6.28 -3.16
N GLY A 44 -11.26 -7.44 -3.41
CA GLY A 44 -10.98 -7.95 -4.77
C GLY A 44 -9.62 -7.52 -5.36
N ILE A 45 -8.84 -6.71 -4.65
CA ILE A 45 -7.47 -6.34 -5.03
C ILE A 45 -6.51 -6.89 -3.99
N THR A 46 -5.45 -7.56 -4.43
CA THR A 46 -4.36 -8.01 -3.57
C THR A 46 -3.05 -7.69 -4.23
N SER A 47 -2.13 -7.09 -3.46
CA SER A 47 -0.77 -6.81 -3.90
C SER A 47 0.19 -7.02 -2.76
N VAL A 48 1.40 -7.44 -3.11
CA VAL A 48 2.52 -7.53 -2.20
C VAL A 48 3.52 -6.47 -2.63
N PRO A 49 3.65 -5.36 -1.88
CA PRO A 49 4.63 -4.34 -2.19
C PRO A 49 6.04 -4.96 -2.27
N PRO A 50 6.82 -4.72 -3.33
CA PRO A 50 8.17 -5.27 -3.42
C PRO A 50 9.10 -4.62 -2.39
N LYS A 51 10.23 -5.29 -2.11
CA LYS A 51 11.30 -4.72 -1.29
C LYS A 51 11.71 -3.32 -1.79
N SER A 52 12.06 -2.46 -0.84
CA SER A 52 12.41 -1.05 -1.04
C SER A 52 11.25 -0.13 -1.44
N THR A 53 10.00 -0.64 -1.45
CA THR A 53 8.82 0.21 -1.68
C THR A 53 8.53 1.09 -0.47
N LEU A 54 8.33 2.39 -0.69
CA LEU A 54 7.84 3.29 0.34
C LEU A 54 6.34 3.07 0.56
N THR A 55 5.92 2.94 1.82
CA THR A 55 4.54 2.63 2.23
C THR A 55 4.06 3.56 3.33
N VAL A 56 2.73 3.64 3.47
CA VAL A 56 2.09 4.22 4.66
C VAL A 56 1.70 3.08 5.59
N THR A 57 2.22 3.12 6.82
CA THR A 57 1.95 2.13 7.85
C THR A 57 1.23 2.79 9.03
N LEU A 58 0.14 2.18 9.49
CA LEU A 58 -0.59 2.58 10.68
C LEU A 58 -0.16 1.68 11.85
N PRO A 59 0.55 2.23 12.86
CA PRO A 59 0.84 1.51 14.10
C PRO A 59 -0.46 1.16 14.83
N LEU A 60 -0.56 0.00 15.44
CA LEU A 60 -1.67 -0.38 16.31
C LEU A 60 -1.11 -0.90 17.64
N GLY A 61 -1.94 -0.92 18.70
CA GLY A 61 -1.49 -1.31 20.06
C GLY A 61 -0.87 -2.72 20.19
N GLY A 62 -0.91 -3.55 19.15
CA GLY A 62 -0.28 -4.87 19.11
C GLY A 62 0.33 -5.25 17.76
N GLY A 63 0.60 -4.28 16.87
CA GLY A 63 1.14 -4.56 15.55
C GLY A 63 1.05 -3.35 14.62
N ALA A 64 0.91 -3.59 13.32
CA ALA A 64 0.67 -2.54 12.35
C ALA A 64 -0.09 -3.05 11.13
N VAL A 65 -0.69 -2.10 10.41
CA VAL A 65 -1.30 -2.33 9.10
C VAL A 65 -0.60 -1.46 8.07
N CYS A 66 -0.08 -2.07 7.00
CA CYS A 66 0.35 -1.35 5.81
C CYS A 66 -0.89 -0.94 5.01
N LEU A 67 -1.16 0.36 4.95
CA LEU A 67 -2.31 0.93 4.24
C LEU A 67 -2.13 0.95 2.72
N GLY A 68 -0.87 0.86 2.26
CA GLY A 68 -0.53 0.83 0.84
C GLY A 68 0.83 1.43 0.54
N ALA A 69 1.30 1.21 -0.69
CA ALA A 69 2.50 1.84 -1.24
C ALA A 69 2.23 3.30 -1.63
N ILE A 70 3.22 4.16 -1.46
CA ILE A 70 3.24 5.49 -2.06
C ILE A 70 3.40 5.33 -3.57
N VAL A 71 2.57 6.04 -4.33
CA VAL A 71 2.59 5.98 -5.79
C VAL A 71 3.77 6.80 -6.32
N GLU A 72 4.83 6.13 -6.76
CA GLU A 72 6.02 6.80 -7.33
C GLU A 72 5.86 7.14 -8.83
N ASN A 73 5.04 6.37 -9.57
CA ASN A 73 4.85 6.52 -11.02
C ASN A 73 3.54 7.26 -11.40
N GLY A 74 3.02 8.10 -10.51
CA GLY A 74 1.76 8.82 -10.74
C GLY A 74 1.82 9.75 -11.96
N SER A 75 3.01 10.21 -12.33
CA SER A 75 3.25 11.10 -13.48
C SER A 75 2.87 10.50 -14.85
N LEU A 76 2.69 9.18 -14.94
CA LEU A 76 2.29 8.50 -16.18
C LEU A 76 0.77 8.50 -16.40
N LEU A 77 -0.01 8.83 -15.36
CA LEU A 77 -1.47 8.80 -15.41
C LEU A 77 -2.07 10.19 -15.46
N GLN A 78 -3.13 10.33 -16.23
CA GLN A 78 -4.00 11.50 -16.19
C GLN A 78 -5.07 11.34 -15.10
N PRO A 79 -5.71 12.44 -14.63
CA PRO A 79 -6.85 12.34 -13.74
C PRO A 79 -7.93 11.40 -14.27
N GLY A 80 -8.42 10.52 -13.40
CA GLY A 80 -9.43 9.50 -13.73
C GLY A 80 -8.87 8.20 -14.31
N GLU A 81 -7.56 8.09 -14.54
CA GLU A 81 -6.93 6.85 -15.00
C GLU A 81 -6.54 5.94 -13.83
N ILE A 82 -6.54 4.63 -14.09
CA ILE A 82 -6.16 3.62 -13.11
C ILE A 82 -5.11 2.70 -13.73
N MET A 83 -4.05 2.38 -12.99
CA MET A 83 -3.05 1.41 -13.40
C MET A 83 -2.90 0.32 -12.34
N LEU A 84 -2.95 -0.93 -12.78
CA LEU A 84 -2.47 -2.08 -12.03
C LEU A 84 -1.14 -2.50 -12.63
N ARG A 85 -0.10 -2.62 -11.81
CA ARG A 85 1.23 -3.02 -12.28
C ARG A 85 1.89 -4.03 -11.35
N SER A 86 2.66 -4.93 -11.93
CA SER A 86 3.54 -5.84 -11.20
C SER A 86 4.99 -5.36 -11.24
N GLN A 87 5.82 -5.84 -10.31
CA GLN A 87 7.27 -5.56 -10.34
C GLN A 87 7.93 -6.07 -11.63
N GLY A 88 7.41 -7.15 -12.21
CA GLY A 88 7.90 -7.72 -13.48
C GLY A 88 7.52 -6.93 -14.73
N GLY A 89 6.80 -5.81 -14.59
CA GLY A 89 6.46 -4.93 -15.71
C GLY A 89 5.14 -5.24 -16.43
N ALA A 90 4.41 -6.28 -16.03
CA ALA A 90 3.05 -6.46 -16.52
C ALA A 90 2.13 -5.36 -15.98
N GLU A 91 1.31 -4.77 -16.85
CA GLU A 91 0.41 -3.67 -16.49
C GLU A 91 -0.93 -3.70 -17.24
N ILE A 92 -1.96 -3.19 -16.55
CA ILE A 92 -3.28 -2.89 -17.10
C ILE A 92 -3.55 -1.42 -16.79
N ILE A 93 -3.89 -0.63 -17.81
CA ILE A 93 -4.23 0.79 -17.67
C ILE A 93 -5.65 1.01 -18.17
N LEU A 94 -6.51 1.52 -17.29
CA LEU A 94 -7.83 2.04 -17.62
C LEU A 94 -7.69 3.54 -17.88
N LYS A 95 -7.86 3.96 -19.13
CA LYS A 95 -7.76 5.37 -19.52
C LYS A 95 -9.06 6.11 -19.22
N ASN A 96 -8.96 7.40 -19.02
CA ASN A 96 -10.10 8.27 -18.69
C ASN A 96 -11.03 8.54 -19.89
N ASN A 97 -10.70 8.02 -21.08
CA ASN A 97 -11.52 8.04 -22.28
C ASN A 97 -12.19 6.68 -22.58
N GLY A 98 -12.14 5.73 -21.64
CA GLY A 98 -12.75 4.40 -21.76
C GLY A 98 -11.88 3.36 -22.46
N LYS A 99 -10.71 3.74 -23.00
CA LYS A 99 -9.75 2.77 -23.56
C LYS A 99 -9.09 1.95 -22.46
N VAL A 100 -8.78 0.70 -22.78
CA VAL A 100 -8.03 -0.20 -21.91
C VAL A 100 -6.74 -0.59 -22.60
N TYR A 101 -5.62 -0.52 -21.88
CA TYR A 101 -4.33 -1.00 -22.36
C TYR A 101 -3.84 -2.15 -21.50
N ILE A 102 -3.38 -3.23 -22.12
CA ILE A 102 -2.71 -4.34 -21.47
C ILE A 102 -1.30 -4.44 -22.05
N ASN A 103 -0.28 -4.27 -21.20
CA ASN A 103 1.13 -4.25 -21.60
C ASN A 103 1.40 -3.33 -22.81
N GLY A 104 0.85 -2.10 -22.76
CA GLY A 104 1.01 -1.09 -23.79
C GLY A 104 0.16 -1.28 -25.06
N LYS A 105 -0.66 -2.34 -25.16
CA LYS A 105 -1.55 -2.57 -26.31
C LYS A 105 -2.99 -2.28 -25.94
N GLU A 106 -3.67 -1.50 -26.77
CA GLU A 106 -5.12 -1.26 -26.64
C GLU A 106 -5.88 -2.57 -26.90
N VAL A 107 -6.89 -2.87 -26.09
CA VAL A 107 -7.74 -4.08 -26.17
C VAL A 107 -9.21 -3.77 -26.33
#